data_AF-A0A926TDM0-F1
#
_entry.id   AF-A0A926TDM0-F1
#
_cell.length_a   1.000
_cell.length_b   1.000
_cell.length_c   1.000
_cell.angle_alpha   90.00
_cell.angle_beta   90.00
_cell.angle_gamma   90.00
#
_symmetry.space_group_name_H-M   'P 1'
#
loop_
_entity.id
_entity.type
_entity.pdbx_description
1 polymer ?
#
loop_
_entity_poly.entity_id
_entity_poly.type
_entity_poly.pdbx_seq_one_letter_code
_entity_poly.pdbx_strand_id
1 'polypeptide(L)'
;GLMHLIFTSATPIDDRTSQVVQFCVRNDTEADAKAENIIAFDRAVTTEDKAVLESTDYDTPLDLSEEQHMATDQPGIIMRRKLAALLRQHGEVEQRRT
;
A
#
# COMPACT_ATOMS: atom_id res chain seq x y z
N GLY A 1 4.73 -24.65 -0.97
CA GLY A 1 4.01 -24.62 0.33
C GLY A 1 2.55 -24.38 0.08
N LEU A 2 1.67 -24.93 0.91
CA LEU A 2 0.23 -24.76 0.71
C LEU A 2 -0.24 -23.34 1.05
N MET A 3 0.51 -22.60 1.87
CA MET A 3 0.15 -21.24 2.27
C MET A 3 1.36 -20.29 2.23
N HIS A 4 1.16 -19.18 1.53
CA HIS A 4 2.08 -18.05 1.44
C HIS A 4 1.29 -16.78 1.76
N LEU A 5 1.69 -16.05 2.80
CA LEU A 5 1.06 -14.80 3.21
C LEU A 5 2.08 -13.68 3.12
N ILE A 6 1.74 -12.60 2.42
CA ILE A 6 2.56 -11.38 2.36
C ILE A 6 1.93 -10.37 3.33
N PHE A 7 2.76 -9.81 4.20
CA PHE A 7 2.41 -8.67 5.02
C PHE A 7 3.15 -7.44 4.48
N THR A 8 2.40 -6.38 4.20
CA THR A 8 2.93 -5.09 3.75
C THR A 8 2.37 -4.00 4.63
N SER A 9 3.25 -3.13 5.15
CA SER A 9 2.86 -1.95 5.91
C SER A 9 3.63 -0.74 5.40
N ALA A 10 2.89 0.33 5.11
CA ALA A 10 3.42 1.65 4.81
C ALA A 10 3.13 2.56 6.01
N THR A 11 4.18 2.96 6.74
CA THR A 11 4.06 3.87 7.87
C THR A 11 4.50 5.26 7.45
N PRO A 12 3.63 6.29 7.57
CA PRO A 12 4.01 7.66 7.21
C PRO A 12 5.12 8.17 8.13
N ILE A 13 6.13 8.81 7.55
CA ILE A 13 7.20 9.53 8.26
C ILE A 13 6.88 11.03 8.26
N ASP A 14 6.50 11.53 7.08
CA ASP A 14 5.99 12.88 6.82
C ASP A 14 5.00 12.83 5.63
N ASP A 15 4.53 13.99 5.16
CA ASP A 15 3.54 14.08 4.09
C ASP A 15 3.99 13.48 2.75
N ARG A 16 5.30 13.35 2.51
CA ARG A 16 5.87 12.91 1.22
C ARG A 16 6.61 11.59 1.29
N THR A 17 6.88 11.08 2.48
CA THR A 17 7.70 9.89 2.68
C THR A 17 7.05 8.89 3.62
N SER A 18 7.14 7.62 3.25
CA SER A 18 6.65 6.49 4.06
C SER A 18 7.72 5.41 4.13
N GLN A 19 7.82 4.76 5.29
CA GLN A 19 8.59 3.53 5.43
C GLN A 19 7.72 2.35 5.03
N VAL A 20 8.12 1.63 3.98
CA VAL A 20 7.47 0.38 3.56
C VAL A 20 8.24 -0.82 4.13
N VAL A 21 7.56 -1.64 4.91
CA VAL A 21 8.07 -2.91 5.43
C VAL A 21 7.22 -4.03 4.85
N GLN A 22 7.87 -4.98 4.17
CA GLN A 22 7.24 -6.15 3.60
C GLN A 22 7.99 -7.41 4.01
N PHE A 23 7.24 -8.45 4.38
CA PHE A 23 7.78 -9.78 4.64
C PHE A 23 6.70 -10.83 4.36
N CYS A 24 7.14 -12.07 4.13
CA CYS A 24 6.23 -13.19 3.93
C CYS A 24 6.31 -14.20 5.08
N VAL A 25 5.16 -14.78 5.43
CA VAL A 25 5.04 -15.95 6.31
C VAL A 25 4.65 -17.14 5.46
N ARG A 26 5.40 -18.23 5.59
CA ARG A 26 5.30 -19.38 4.69
C ARG A 26 5.42 -20.70 5.44
N ASN A 27 4.80 -21.75 4.90
CA ASN A 27 4.77 -23.09 5.50
C ASN A 27 5.44 -24.19 4.65
N ASP A 28 6.13 -23.82 3.58
CA ASP A 28 7.03 -24.72 2.85
C ASP A 28 8.41 -24.81 3.49
N THR A 29 9.20 -25.72 2.93
CA THR A 29 10.61 -25.91 3.24
C THR A 29 11.51 -25.30 2.16
N GLU A 30 12.81 -25.18 2.46
CA GLU A 30 13.83 -24.75 1.48
C GLU A 30 13.92 -25.66 0.25
N ALA A 31 13.55 -26.95 0.38
CA ALA A 31 13.52 -27.88 -0.75
C ALA A 31 12.37 -27.60 -1.71
N ASP A 32 11.23 -27.10 -1.21
CA ASP A 32 10.08 -26.75 -2.03
C ASP A 32 10.30 -25.41 -2.75
N ALA A 33 10.81 -24.41 -2.04
CA ALA A 33 11.11 -23.09 -2.59
C ALA A 33 12.10 -22.32 -1.72
N LYS A 34 13.30 -22.10 -2.25
CA LYS A 34 14.39 -21.37 -1.57
C LYS A 34 13.94 -19.99 -1.10
N ALA A 35 14.20 -19.65 0.16
CA ALA A 35 13.89 -18.32 0.69
C ALA A 35 14.56 -17.20 -0.10
N GLU A 36 15.80 -17.40 -0.56
CA GLU A 36 16.54 -16.44 -1.38
C GLU A 36 15.77 -16.04 -2.65
N ASN A 37 15.19 -17.02 -3.36
CA ASN A 37 14.43 -16.75 -4.58
C ASN A 37 13.16 -15.97 -4.29
N ILE A 38 12.48 -16.27 -3.19
CA ILE A 38 11.27 -15.54 -2.79
C ILE A 38 11.61 -14.10 -2.43
N ILE A 39 12.67 -13.88 -1.64
CA ILE A 39 13.13 -12.54 -1.27
C ILE A 39 13.51 -11.75 -2.52
N ALA A 40 14.21 -12.38 -3.47
CA ALA A 40 14.60 -11.73 -4.72
C ALA A 40 13.38 -11.33 -5.56
N PHE A 41 12.37 -12.22 -5.66
CA PHE A 41 11.12 -11.92 -6.35
C PHE A 41 10.34 -10.79 -5.68
N ASP A 42 10.16 -10.86 -4.36
CA ASP A 42 9.46 -9.84 -3.57
C ASP A 42 10.14 -8.47 -3.69
N ARG A 43 11.48 -8.46 -3.72
CA ARG A 43 12.28 -7.24 -3.96
C ARG A 43 12.06 -6.66 -5.35
N ALA A 44 11.95 -7.49 -6.38
CA ALA A 44 11.70 -7.03 -7.73
C ALA A 44 10.33 -6.36 -7.83
N VAL A 45 9.27 -7.01 -7.34
CA VAL A 45 7.90 -6.48 -7.33
C VAL A 45 7.81 -5.17 -6.56
N THR A 46 8.36 -5.11 -5.34
CA THR A 46 8.35 -3.88 -4.54
C THR A 46 9.14 -2.74 -5.17
N THR A 47 10.15 -3.04 -5.99
CA THR A 47 10.90 -2.02 -6.74
C THR A 47 10.09 -1.48 -7.92
N GLU A 48 9.34 -2.35 -8.61
CA GLU A 48 8.40 -1.95 -9.66
C GLU A 48 7.30 -1.05 -9.10
N ASP A 49 6.66 -1.47 -8.00
CA ASP A 49 5.61 -0.69 -7.31
C ASP A 49 6.15 0.68 -6.87
N LYS A 50 7.35 0.71 -6.29
CA LYS A 50 8.01 1.95 -5.88
C LYS A 50 8.14 2.93 -7.05
N ALA A 51 8.60 2.45 -8.21
CA ALA A 51 8.77 3.31 -9.38
C ALA A 51 7.45 3.92 -9.86
N VAL A 52 6.34 3.16 -9.79
CA VAL A 52 5.01 3.67 -10.11
C VAL A 52 4.56 4.69 -9.07
N LEU A 53 4.63 4.37 -7.78
CA LEU A 53 4.18 5.27 -6.70
C LEU A 53 4.94 6.61 -6.71
N GLU A 54 6.26 6.57 -6.87
CA GLU A 54 7.10 7.79 -6.92
C GLU A 54 6.89 8.61 -8.20
N SER A 55 6.21 8.08 -9.22
CA SER A 55 5.81 8.81 -10.42
C SER A 55 4.45 9.51 -10.31
N THR A 56 3.68 9.19 -9.27
CA THR A 56 2.33 9.75 -9.04
C THR A 56 2.35 10.92 -8.06
N ASP A 57 1.27 11.68 -8.02
CA ASP A 57 1.10 12.74 -7.02
C ASP A 57 0.89 12.12 -5.63
N TYR A 58 1.70 12.54 -4.64
CA TYR A 58 1.62 12.03 -3.28
C TYR A 58 0.33 12.48 -2.56
N ASP A 59 -0.27 13.59 -2.99
CA ASP A 59 -1.42 14.22 -2.34
C ASP A 59 -2.76 13.70 -2.91
N THR A 60 -3.01 12.40 -2.68
CA THR A 60 -4.19 11.68 -3.17
C THR A 60 -5.47 12.14 -2.45
N PRO A 61 -6.51 12.61 -3.17
CA PRO A 61 -7.74 13.13 -2.58
C PRO A 61 -8.62 12.07 -1.91
N LEU A 62 -9.19 12.39 -0.75
CA LEU A 62 -10.28 11.61 -0.12
C LEU A 62 -11.64 11.91 -0.76
N ASP A 63 -11.83 13.09 -1.35
CA ASP A 63 -13.01 13.36 -2.18
C ASP A 63 -12.91 12.62 -3.50
N LEU A 64 -13.81 11.66 -3.69
CA LEU A 64 -13.84 10.79 -4.86
C LEU A 64 -14.22 11.54 -6.14
N SER A 65 -14.79 12.74 -6.07
CA SER A 65 -15.15 13.52 -7.25
C SER A 65 -13.94 14.15 -7.95
N GLU A 66 -12.78 14.22 -7.28
CA GLU A 66 -11.55 14.81 -7.81
C GLU A 66 -10.81 13.89 -8.79
N GLU A 67 -11.09 12.58 -8.77
CA GLU A 67 -10.45 11.58 -9.64
C GLU A 67 -11.49 10.74 -10.39
N GLN A 68 -11.10 10.22 -11.56
CA GLN A 68 -11.91 9.28 -12.32
C GLN A 68 -11.61 7.85 -11.85
N HIS A 69 -12.66 7.05 -11.65
CA HIS A 69 -12.54 5.70 -11.10
C HIS A 69 -12.99 4.64 -12.11
N MET A 70 -12.36 3.49 -12.03
CA MET A 70 -12.76 2.24 -12.69
C MET A 70 -13.17 1.18 -11.66
N ALA A 71 -13.82 0.11 -12.12
CA ALA A 71 -14.37 -0.91 -11.23
C ALA A 71 -13.33 -1.56 -10.29
N THR A 72 -12.06 -1.61 -10.71
CA THR A 72 -10.95 -2.18 -9.94
C THR A 72 -10.51 -1.31 -8.77
N ASP A 73 -10.94 -0.04 -8.72
CA ASP A 73 -10.53 0.92 -7.67
C ASP A 73 -11.37 0.78 -6.40
N GLN A 74 -12.36 -0.12 -6.39
CA GLN A 74 -13.26 -0.34 -5.25
C GLN A 74 -12.52 -0.51 -3.91
N PRO A 75 -11.40 -1.27 -3.80
CA PRO A 75 -10.63 -1.36 -2.55
C PRO A 75 -10.09 0.00 -2.09
N GLY A 76 -9.49 0.77 -3.00
CA GLY A 76 -8.95 2.11 -2.70
C GLY A 76 -10.06 3.09 -2.27
N ILE A 77 -11.20 3.07 -2.96
CA ILE A 77 -12.39 3.85 -2.61
C ILE A 77 -12.88 3.53 -1.19
N ILE A 78 -12.91 2.26 -0.81
CA ILE A 78 -13.30 1.84 0.55
C ILE A 78 -12.31 2.36 1.59
N MET A 79 -11.00 2.32 1.31
CA MET A 79 -9.97 2.86 2.20
C MET A 79 -10.14 4.37 2.40
N ARG A 80 -10.32 5.13 1.32
CA ARG A 80 -10.55 6.59 1.39
C ARG A 80 -11.78 6.94 2.22
N ARG A 81 -12.89 6.23 2.03
CA ARG A 81 -14.12 6.40 2.83
C ARG A 81 -13.88 6.14 4.32
N LYS A 82 -13.13 5.07 4.66
CA LYS A 82 -12.78 4.74 6.04
C LYS A 82 -11.90 5.82 6.67
N LEU A 83 -10.90 6.31 5.95
CA LEU A 83 -10.01 7.37 6.43
C LEU A 83 -10.76 8.69 6.63
N ALA A 84 -11.60 9.10 5.67
CA ALA A 84 -12.44 10.28 5.82
C ALA A 84 -13.43 10.18 7.00
N ALA A 85 -13.97 8.99 7.26
CA ALA A 85 -14.81 8.75 8.45
C ALA A 85 -14.01 8.86 9.76
N LEU A 86 -12.77 8.34 9.78
CA LEU A 86 -11.87 8.44 10.93
C LEU A 86 -11.56 9.90 11.27
N LEU A 87 -11.16 10.71 10.28
CA LEU A 87 -10.90 12.15 10.49
C LEU A 87 -12.11 12.86 11.10
N ARG A 88 -13.29 12.65 10.52
CA ARG A 88 -14.55 13.24 11.04
C ARG A 88 -14.84 12.81 12.48
N GLN A 89 -14.58 11.55 12.84
CA GLN A 89 -14.77 11.04 14.20
C GLN A 89 -13.86 11.77 15.20
N HIS A 90 -12.69 12.21 14.77
CA HIS A 90 -11.74 12.99 15.57
C HIS A 90 -11.92 14.51 15.44
N GLY A 91 -12.96 14.99 14.73
CA GLY A 91 -13.21 16.41 14.51
C GLY A 91 -12.22 17.06 13.52
N GLU A 92 -11.49 16.25 12.76
CA GLU A 92 -10.51 16.68 11.78
C GLU A 92 -11.12 16.72 10.37
N VAL A 93 -10.49 17.51 9.50
CA VAL A 93 -10.78 17.56 8.07
C VAL A 93 -9.53 17.19 7.29
N GLU A 94 -9.72 16.69 6.08
CA GLU A 94 -8.63 16.38 5.17
C GLU A 94 -7.69 17.59 5.03
N GLN A 95 -6.39 17.36 5.21
CA GLN A 95 -5.35 18.33 4.94
C GLN A 95 -4.74 18.01 3.58
N ARG A 96 -4.59 19.03 2.74
CA ARG A 96 -3.98 18.93 1.41
C ARG A 96 -2.72 19.79 1.36
N ARG A 97 -1.88 19.57 0.35
CA ARG A 97 -0.70 20.42 0.13
C ARG A 97 -1.11 21.89 -0.04
N THR A 98 -0.28 22.79 0.46
CA THR A 98 -0.45 24.25 0.29
C THR A 98 0.12 24.74 -1.04
#